data_AF-A0A9W9ENQ6-F1
#
_entry.id   AF-A0A9W9ENQ6-F1
#
_cell.length_a   1.000
_cell.length_b   1.000
_cell.length_c   1.000
_cell.angle_alpha   90.00
_cell.angle_beta   90.00
_cell.angle_gamma   90.00
#
_symmetry.space_group_name_H-M   'P 1'
#
loop_
_entity.id
_entity.type
_entity.pdbx_description
1 polymer ?
#
loop_
_entity_poly.entity_id
_entity_poly.type
_entity_poly.pdbx_seq_one_letter_code
_entity_poly.pdbx_strand_id
1 'polypeptide(L)'
;MLFFSFFKTLTNQTVTIELKNDIRIRGILKSVDQYLNIKLDDIEVLDLDKYPHLSSVKNMFIRGSVVRYVILPRSEVDVGLLEDATRREAANQAGKAR
;
A
#
# COMPACT_ATOMS: atom_id res chain seq x y z
N MET A 1 -10.93 4.52 9.99
CA MET A 1 -9.92 4.60 8.88
C MET A 1 -8.80 3.58 9.10
N LEU A 2 -9.15 2.31 9.24
CA LEU A 2 -8.23 1.23 9.62
C LEU A 2 -6.99 1.13 8.71
N PHE A 3 -7.20 0.99 7.40
CA PHE A 3 -6.11 0.72 6.46
C PHE A 3 -5.19 1.92 6.21
N PHE A 4 -5.70 3.15 6.32
CA PHE A 4 -4.86 4.34 6.28
C PHE A 4 -3.87 4.35 7.45
N SER A 5 -4.36 4.10 8.68
CA SER A 5 -3.50 4.02 9.86
C SER A 5 -2.51 2.86 9.76
N PHE A 6 -2.95 1.71 9.25
CA PHE A 6 -2.08 0.55 9.02
C PHE A 6 -0.94 0.86 8.04
N PHE A 7 -1.24 1.41 6.86
CA PHE A 7 -0.17 1.72 5.89
C PHE A 7 0.80 2.80 6.40
N LYS A 8 0.35 3.71 7.29
CA LYS A 8 1.26 4.64 7.96
C LYS A 8 2.32 3.93 8.83
N THR A 9 2.00 2.79 9.45
CA THR A 9 2.99 2.03 10.24
C THR A 9 4.08 1.41 9.38
N LEU A 10 3.83 1.28 8.07
CA LEU A 10 4.75 0.69 7.08
C LEU A 10 5.58 1.76 6.34
N THR A 11 5.55 3.01 6.80
CA THR A 11 6.37 4.08 6.20
C THR A 11 7.86 3.73 6.33
N ASN A 12 8.60 3.95 5.25
CA ASN A 12 10.00 3.57 5.02
C ASN A 12 10.26 2.05 4.86
N GLN A 13 9.22 1.23 4.77
CA GLN A 13 9.37 -0.19 4.45
C GLN A 13 9.36 -0.43 2.94
N THR A 14 10.07 -1.47 2.49
CA THR A 14 10.01 -1.92 1.10
C THR A 14 8.74 -2.71 0.86
N VAL A 15 7.95 -2.29 -0.12
CA VAL A 15 6.69 -2.94 -0.51
C VAL A 15 6.68 -3.21 -2.01
N THR A 16 5.85 -4.16 -2.45
CA THR A 16 5.58 -4.35 -3.88
C THR A 16 4.11 -4.06 -4.15
N ILE A 17 3.83 -3.18 -5.09
CA ILE A 17 2.48 -2.79 -5.48
C ILE A 17 2.17 -3.43 -6.83
N GLU A 18 1.07 -4.17 -6.88
CA GLU A 18 0.48 -4.65 -8.12
C GLU A 18 -0.70 -3.76 -8.50
N LEU A 19 -0.64 -3.19 -9.69
CA LEU A 19 -1.70 -2.36 -10.25
C LEU A 19 -2.75 -3.23 -10.97
N LYS A 20 -3.95 -2.67 -11.17
CA LYS A 20 -5.06 -3.34 -11.89
C LYS A 20 -4.75 -3.63 -13.36
N ASN A 21 -3.70 -3.05 -13.92
CA ASN A 21 -3.19 -3.31 -15.27
C ASN A 21 -1.95 -4.22 -15.26
N ASP A 22 -1.75 -4.97 -14.17
CA ASP A 22 -0.72 -6.01 -13.99
C ASP A 22 0.72 -5.50 -13.86
N ILE A 23 0.93 -4.19 -13.87
CA ILE A 23 2.25 -3.61 -13.58
C ILE A 23 2.59 -3.86 -12.10
N ARG A 24 3.78 -4.40 -11.85
CA ARG A 24 4.32 -4.61 -10.50
C ARG A 24 5.50 -3.70 -10.25
N ILE A 25 5.41 -2.90 -9.19
CA ILE A 25 6.42 -1.91 -8.80
C ILE A 25 6.86 -2.22 -7.37
N ARG A 26 8.15 -2.49 -7.18
CA ARG A 26 8.78 -2.57 -5.87
C ARG A 26 9.35 -1.20 -5.52
N GLY A 27 9.27 -0.78 -4.26
CA GLY A 27 9.86 0.48 -3.81
C GLY A 27 9.66 0.73 -2.33
N ILE A 28 10.19 1.85 -1.84
CA ILE A 28 10.10 2.25 -0.43
C ILE A 28 8.84 3.09 -0.24
N LEU A 29 7.93 2.65 0.64
CA LEU A 29 6.71 3.38 0.97
C LEU A 29 7.05 4.68 1.70
N LYS A 30 6.81 5.85 1.11
CA LYS A 30 7.11 7.15 1.73
C LYS A 30 5.91 7.83 2.34
N SER A 31 4.76 7.71 1.71
CA SER A 31 3.52 8.25 2.27
C SER A 31 2.30 7.54 1.72
N VAL A 32 1.24 7.60 2.54
CA VAL A 32 -0.10 7.18 2.19
C VAL A 32 -1.08 8.26 2.65
N ASP A 33 -2.16 8.47 1.89
CA ASP A 33 -3.26 9.36 2.29
C ASP A 33 -4.56 8.62 2.61
N GLN A 34 -5.61 9.36 2.94
CA GLN A 34 -6.91 8.81 3.30
C GLN A 34 -7.62 8.04 2.17
N TYR A 35 -7.24 8.28 0.91
CA TYR A 35 -7.75 7.56 -0.26
C TYR A 35 -6.85 6.39 -0.66
N LEU A 36 -5.85 6.09 0.18
CA LEU A 36 -4.83 5.08 -0.06
C LEU A 36 -4.02 5.36 -1.33
N ASN A 37 -3.88 6.65 -1.70
CA ASN A 37 -2.85 7.03 -2.68
C ASN A 37 -1.47 6.82 -2.04
N ILE A 38 -0.53 6.29 -2.80
CA ILE A 38 0.77 5.85 -2.30
C ILE A 38 1.89 6.60 -3.03
N LYS A 39 2.84 7.13 -2.27
CA LYS A 39 4.13 7.58 -2.80
C LYS A 39 5.20 6.52 -2.51
N LEU A 40 5.88 6.09 -3.57
CA LEU A 40 7.07 5.26 -3.50
C LEU A 40 8.31 6.04 -3.93
N ASP A 41 9.43 5.83 -3.24
CA ASP A 41 10.76 6.23 -3.68
C ASP A 41 11.62 4.99 -3.97
N ASP A 42 12.73 5.18 -4.68
CA ASP A 42 13.70 4.14 -5.05
C ASP A 42 13.02 2.92 -5.69
N ILE A 43 12.20 3.20 -6.71
CA ILE A 43 11.36 2.18 -7.34
C ILE A 43 12.11 1.31 -8.34
N GLU A 44 11.61 0.09 -8.50
CA GLU A 44 12.01 -0.88 -9.50
C GLU A 44 10.75 -1.53 -10.09
N VAL A 45 10.63 -1.48 -11.42
CA VAL A 45 9.55 -2.16 -12.13
C VAL A 45 9.98 -3.59 -12.41
N LEU A 46 9.26 -4.58 -11.87
CA LEU A 46 9.68 -5.98 -11.90
C LEU A 46 9.68 -6.58 -13.32
N ASP A 47 8.81 -6.08 -14.19
CA ASP A 47 8.67 -6.53 -15.59
C ASP A 47 9.13 -5.43 -16.56
N LEU A 48 10.30 -4.81 -16.30
CA LEU A 48 10.76 -3.60 -17.00
C LEU A 48 10.83 -3.78 -18.54
N ASP A 49 11.18 -4.96 -19.03
CA ASP A 49 11.25 -5.25 -20.47
C ASP A 49 9.90 -5.06 -21.19
N LYS A 50 8.79 -5.29 -20.49
CA LYS A 50 7.42 -5.05 -21.01
C LYS A 50 7.02 -3.59 -20.92
N TYR A 51 7.66 -2.83 -20.03
CA TYR A 51 7.31 -1.43 -19.72
C TYR A 51 8.55 -0.51 -19.78
N PRO A 52 9.28 -0.46 -20.91
CA PRO A 52 10.56 0.26 -21.00
C PRO A 52 10.43 1.77 -20.78
N HIS A 53 9.23 2.32 -21.00
CA HIS A 53 8.90 3.72 -20.72
C HIS A 53 9.00 4.10 -19.23
N LEU A 54 9.08 3.12 -18.32
CA LEU A 54 9.24 3.33 -16.88
C LEU A 54 10.72 3.27 -16.42
N SER A 55 11.67 2.97 -17.32
CA SER A 55 13.09 2.73 -16.97
C SER A 55 13.79 3.88 -16.26
N SER A 56 13.38 5.13 -16.49
CA SER A 56 14.00 6.32 -15.90
C SER A 56 13.28 6.82 -14.64
N VAL A 57 12.18 6.19 -14.25
CA VAL A 57 11.35 6.61 -13.12
C VAL A 57 11.97 6.09 -11.82
N LYS A 58 12.35 7.00 -10.92
CA LYS A 58 12.91 6.66 -9.60
C LYS A 58 11.90 6.74 -8.47
N ASN A 59 10.95 7.67 -8.56
CA ASN A 59 9.90 7.89 -7.57
C ASN A 59 8.55 7.90 -8.27
N MET A 60 7.51 7.38 -7.61
CA MET A 60 6.18 7.25 -8.20
C MET A 60 5.09 7.63 -7.22
N PHE A 61 4.09 8.39 -7.68
CA PHE A 61 2.84 8.59 -6.97
C PHE A 61 1.73 7.79 -7.67
N ILE A 62 1.06 6.93 -6.92
CA ILE A 62 0.08 5.98 -7.42
C ILE A 62 -1.27 6.30 -6.79
N ARG A 63 -2.29 6.47 -7.62
CA ARG A 63 -3.67 6.67 -7.16
C ARG A 63 -4.20 5.38 -6.55
N GLY A 64 -4.74 5.43 -5.33
CA GLY A 64 -5.20 4.24 -4.60
C GLY A 64 -6.24 3.40 -5.37
N SER A 65 -7.06 4.05 -6.19
CA SER A 65 -8.10 3.38 -6.98
C SER A 65 -7.57 2.44 -8.08
N VAL A 66 -6.30 2.57 -8.50
CA VAL A 66 -5.68 1.69 -9.50
C VAL A 66 -4.86 0.56 -8.90
N VAL A 67 -4.67 0.55 -7.58
CA VAL A 67 -3.98 -0.53 -6.87
C VAL A 67 -4.89 -1.76 -6.80
N ARG A 68 -4.31 -2.94 -7.07
CA ARG A 68 -4.96 -4.24 -6.86
C ARG A 68 -4.45 -4.88 -5.58
N TYR A 69 -3.13 -5.00 -5.43
CA TYR A 69 -2.51 -5.60 -4.24
C TYR A 69 -1.33 -4.75 -3.76
N VAL A 70 -1.11 -4.76 -2.45
CA VAL A 70 0.13 -4.31 -1.81
C VAL A 70 0.70 -5.50 -1.07
N ILE A 71 1.85 -5.99 -1.54
CA ILE A 71 2.58 -7.12 -0.99
C ILE A 71 3.57 -6.57 0.03
N LEU A 72 3.51 -7.13 1.24
CA LEU A 72 4.19 -6.61 2.41
C LEU A 72 5.16 -7.64 2.99
N PRO A 73 6.30 -7.21 3.56
CA PRO A 73 7.15 -8.08 4.37
C PRO A 73 6.41 -8.47 5.66
N ARG A 74 6.28 -9.77 5.91
CA ARG A 74 5.55 -10.30 7.08
C ARG A 74 6.15 -9.83 8.41
N SER A 75 7.47 -9.59 8.46
CA SER A 75 8.17 -9.11 9.67
C SER A 75 7.72 -7.72 10.12
N GLU A 76 7.24 -6.88 9.20
CA GLU A 76 6.85 -5.49 9.47
C GLU A 76 5.36 -5.36 9.84
N VAL A 77 4.64 -6.49 9.93
CA VAL A 77 3.20 -6.51 10.19
C VAL A 77 2.93 -7.20 11.52
N ASP A 78 2.51 -6.40 12.51
CA ASP A 78 1.90 -6.93 13.73
C ASP A 78 0.45 -7.33 13.44
N VAL A 79 0.25 -8.63 13.21
CA VAL A 79 -1.05 -9.21 12.89
C VAL A 79 -2.02 -9.08 14.06
N GLY A 80 -1.56 -9.22 15.31
CA GLY A 80 -2.42 -9.13 16.50
C GLY A 80 -3.01 -7.74 16.66
N LEU A 81 -2.18 -6.70 16.53
CA LEU A 81 -2.65 -5.31 16.55
C LEU A 81 -3.62 -5.00 15.40
N LEU A 82 -3.37 -5.54 14.20
CA LEU A 82 -4.26 -5.35 13.06
C LEU A 82 -5.63 -6.02 13.28
N GLU A 83 -5.66 -7.24 13.82
CA GLU A 83 -6.91 -7.92 14.18
C GLU A 83 -7.71 -7.15 15.23
N ASP A 84 -7.06 -6.69 16.30
CA ASP A 84 -7.70 -5.90 17.36
C ASP A 84 -8.24 -4.56 16.84
N ALA A 85 -7.49 -3.89 15.98
CA ALA A 85 -7.95 -2.66 15.32
C ALA A 85 -9.15 -2.93 14.41
N THR A 86 -9.17 -4.07 13.71
CA THR A 86 -10.29 -4.49 12.85
C THR A 86 -11.55 -4.75 13.65
N ARG A 87 -11.46 -5.51 14.76
CA ARG A 87 -12.60 -5.78 15.65
C ARG A 87 -13.22 -4.49 16.20
N ARG A 88 -12.38 -3.54 16.63
CA ARG A 88 -12.83 -2.23 17.13
C ARG A 88 -13.50 -1.37 16.06
N GLU A 89 -12.91 -1.29 14.86
CA GLU A 89 -13.50 -0.53 13.75
C GLU A 89 -14.88 -1.11 13.35
N ALA A 90 -15.01 -2.44 13.27
CA ALA A 90 -16.27 -3.10 12.94
C ALA A 90 -17.36 -2.84 13.99
N ALA A 91 -17.04 -2.94 15.28
CA ALA A 91 -17.98 -2.62 16.37
C ALA A 91 -18.46 -1.16 16.31
N ASN A 92 -17.54 -0.22 16.04
CA ASN A 92 -17.85 1.20 15.89
C ASN A 92 -18.75 1.49 14.68
N GLN A 93 -18.59 0.75 13.57
CA GLN A 93 -19.45 0.90 12.40
C GLN A 93 -20.85 0.33 12.66
N ALA A 94 -20.96 -0.81 13.34
CA ALA A 94 -22.24 -1.41 13.69
C ALA A 94 -23.07 -0.50 14.62
N GLY A 95 -22.42 0.21 15.55
CA GLY A 95 -23.08 1.18 16.43
C GLY A 95 -23.60 2.43 15.72
N LYS A 96 -23.07 2.78 14.54
CA LYS A 96 -23.55 3.92 13.72
C LYS A 96 -24.70 3.57 12.79
N ALA A 97 -24.91 2.29 12.52
CA ALA A 97 -25.99 1.79 11.68
C ALA A 97 -27.28 1.51 12.47
N ARG A 98 -27.23 1.63 13.80
CA ARG A 98 -28.37 1.60 14.71
C ARG A 98 -28.79 3.02 15.05
#